data_AF-A0AAU0U1H9-F1
#
_entry.id   AF-A0AAU0U1H9-F1
#
_cell.length_a   1.000
_cell.length_b   1.000
_cell.length_c   1.000
_cell.angle_alpha   90.00
_cell.angle_beta   90.00
_cell.angle_gamma   90.00
#
_symmetry.space_group_name_H-M   'P 1'
#
loop_
_entity.id
_entity.type
_entity.pdbx_description
1 polymer ?
#
loop_
_entity_poly.entity_id
_entity_poly.type
_entity_poly.pdbx_seq_one_letter_code
_entity_poly.pdbx_strand_id
1 'polypeptide(L)'
;MGSEISDGAEIHFTAIQTEPTVWVETHLSQGLELSRNMMTWRQRWAVVFDHLQCTDCQRLQNIWLADEPFKHDLSCSFSDEKRQHPWHDLAGILSELPSPKKLSEDDV
;
A
#
# COMPACT_ATOMS: atom_id res chain seq x y z
N MET A 1 45.29 3.95 -60.93
CA MET A 1 43.99 4.65 -60.99
C MET A 1 42.96 3.75 -60.37
N GLY A 2 42.23 4.25 -59.37
CA GLY A 2 40.98 3.66 -58.87
C GLY A 2 41.14 2.57 -57.81
N SER A 3 40.97 2.95 -56.55
CA SER A 3 39.82 2.49 -55.73
C SER A 3 39.96 3.08 -54.34
N GLU A 4 39.45 4.30 -54.18
CA GLU A 4 39.07 4.84 -52.87
C GLU A 4 37.87 4.06 -52.36
N ILE A 5 38.02 3.45 -51.18
CA ILE A 5 36.93 2.79 -50.46
C ILE A 5 36.36 3.86 -49.53
N SER A 6 35.17 4.35 -49.89
CA SER A 6 34.44 5.41 -49.19
C SER A 6 33.86 4.92 -47.86
N ASP A 7 33.85 5.85 -46.91
CA ASP A 7 32.91 6.01 -45.79
C ASP A 7 32.70 4.84 -44.83
N GLY A 8 33.55 4.82 -43.79
CA GLY A 8 33.16 4.34 -42.47
C GLY A 8 32.22 5.35 -41.83
N ALA A 9 30.91 5.14 -41.96
CA ALA A 9 29.92 5.88 -41.19
C ALA A 9 30.07 5.53 -39.70
N GLU A 10 30.70 6.42 -38.92
CA GLU A 10 30.66 6.38 -37.47
C GLU A 10 29.22 6.65 -37.02
N ILE A 11 28.51 5.58 -36.68
CA ILE A 11 27.28 5.64 -35.91
C ILE A 11 27.61 6.14 -34.51
N HIS A 12 27.55 7.46 -34.32
CA HIS A 12 27.50 8.08 -33.01
C HIS A 12 26.20 7.70 -32.33
N PHE A 13 26.23 6.64 -31.51
CA PHE A 13 25.16 6.31 -30.60
C PHE A 13 25.18 7.34 -29.47
N THR A 14 24.32 8.35 -29.56
CA THR A 14 24.08 9.27 -28.45
C THR A 14 23.47 8.45 -27.32
N ALA A 15 24.21 8.32 -26.22
CA ALA A 15 23.70 7.73 -25.00
C ALA A 15 22.47 8.53 -24.57
N ILE A 16 21.30 7.89 -24.62
CA ILE A 16 20.10 8.43 -24.00
C ILE A 16 20.41 8.54 -22.51
N GLN A 17 20.61 9.76 -22.02
CA GLN A 17 20.66 10.04 -20.58
C GLN A 17 19.27 9.72 -20.01
N THR A 18 19.09 8.51 -19.52
CA THR A 18 17.90 8.11 -18.77
C THR A 18 18.11 8.42 -17.30
N GLU A 19 17.51 9.50 -16.82
CA GLU A 19 17.04 9.57 -15.43
C GLU A 19 15.59 10.10 -15.43
N PRO A 20 14.69 9.66 -14.52
CA PRO A 20 14.95 8.86 -13.31
C PRO A 20 14.02 7.64 -13.17
N THR A 21 14.60 6.44 -13.14
CA THR A 21 13.93 5.18 -12.71
C THR A 21 13.46 5.20 -11.25
N VAL A 22 13.95 6.15 -10.45
CA VAL A 22 13.70 6.29 -9.00
C VAL A 22 12.21 6.52 -8.66
N TRP A 23 11.44 7.23 -9.51
CA TRP A 23 10.02 7.52 -9.22
C TRP A 23 9.13 6.28 -9.33
N VAL A 24 9.41 5.42 -10.31
CA VAL A 24 8.66 4.16 -10.51
C VAL A 24 8.96 3.19 -9.37
N GLU A 25 10.23 3.09 -8.97
CA GLU A 25 10.68 2.18 -7.91
C GLU A 25 10.15 2.58 -6.51
N THR A 26 10.05 3.88 -6.25
CA THR A 26 9.52 4.42 -4.98
C THR A 26 8.00 4.20 -4.87
N HIS A 27 7.23 4.41 -5.94
CA HIS A 27 5.77 4.19 -5.92
C HIS A 27 5.43 2.69 -5.85
N LEU A 28 6.22 1.83 -6.49
CA LEU A 28 6.04 0.38 -6.41
C LEU A 28 6.36 -0.17 -5.02
N SER A 29 7.44 0.30 -4.38
CA SER A 29 7.80 -0.13 -3.03
C SER A 29 6.77 0.29 -1.97
N GLN A 30 6.22 1.51 -2.05
CA GLN A 30 5.14 1.96 -1.17
C GLN A 30 3.86 1.14 -1.34
N GLY A 31 3.44 0.87 -2.59
CA GLY A 31 2.26 0.04 -2.85
C GLY A 31 2.42 -1.41 -2.35
N LEU A 32 3.63 -1.96 -2.43
CA LEU A 32 3.95 -3.29 -1.91
C LEU A 32 3.88 -3.35 -0.38
N GLU A 33 4.41 -2.33 0.31
CA GLU A 33 4.37 -2.28 1.77
C GLU A 33 2.95 -2.12 2.30
N LEU A 34 2.15 -1.23 1.69
CA LEU A 34 0.73 -1.10 2.01
C LEU A 34 -0.02 -2.44 1.83
N SER A 35 0.22 -3.13 0.72
CA SER A 35 -0.38 -4.44 0.44
C SER A 35 -0.01 -5.48 1.50
N ARG A 36 1.26 -5.50 1.93
CA ARG A 36 1.74 -6.37 3.01
C ARG A 36 1.07 -6.03 4.35
N ASN A 37 1.01 -4.75 4.72
CA ASN A 37 0.41 -4.30 5.97
C ASN A 37 -1.08 -4.66 6.03
N MET A 38 -1.81 -4.43 4.94
CA MET A 38 -3.21 -4.85 4.82
C MET A 38 -3.36 -6.37 4.88
N MET A 39 -2.42 -7.12 4.27
CA MET A 39 -2.44 -8.59 4.29
C MET A 39 -2.19 -9.16 5.70
N THR A 40 -1.31 -8.54 6.47
CA THR A 40 -1.08 -8.89 7.88
C THR A 40 -2.29 -8.54 8.73
N TRP A 41 -2.86 -7.34 8.55
CA TRP A 41 -4.03 -6.89 9.30
C TRP A 41 -5.24 -7.81 9.08
N ARG A 42 -5.51 -8.19 7.81
CA ARG A 42 -6.64 -9.08 7.48
C ARG A 42 -6.51 -10.51 8.02
N GLN A 43 -5.33 -10.94 8.47
CA GLN A 43 -5.18 -12.27 9.10
C GLN A 43 -5.95 -12.35 10.41
N ARG A 44 -6.10 -11.20 11.10
CA ARG A 44 -6.72 -11.10 12.42
C ARG A 44 -8.11 -10.47 12.37
N TRP A 45 -8.34 -9.62 11.38
CA TRP A 45 -9.51 -8.74 11.34
C TRP A 45 -10.23 -8.77 9.99
N ALA A 46 -11.55 -8.70 10.04
CA ALA A 46 -12.39 -8.47 8.88
C ALA A 46 -13.34 -7.30 9.15
N VAL A 47 -13.55 -6.43 8.17
CA VAL A 47 -14.61 -5.41 8.24
C VAL A 47 -15.87 -6.01 7.63
N VAL A 48 -16.95 -6.07 8.42
CA VAL A 48 -18.26 -6.60 8.03
C VAL A 48 -19.31 -5.54 8.34
N PHE A 49 -19.83 -4.90 7.29
CA PHE A 49 -20.67 -3.70 7.42
C PHE A 49 -19.95 -2.59 8.22
N ASP A 50 -20.56 -2.13 9.31
CA ASP A 50 -20.07 -1.15 10.27
C ASP A 50 -19.36 -1.79 11.48
N HIS A 51 -19.01 -3.07 11.38
CA HIS A 51 -18.34 -3.81 12.44
C HIS A 51 -16.97 -4.31 12.01
N LEU A 52 -16.09 -4.43 12.99
CA LEU A 52 -14.85 -5.17 12.89
C LEU A 52 -15.00 -6.51 13.58
N GLN A 53 -14.62 -7.57 12.87
CA GLN A 53 -14.74 -8.95 13.30
C GLN A 53 -13.37 -9.57 13.51
N CYS A 54 -13.17 -10.26 14.62
CA CYS A 54 -12.01 -11.13 14.78
C CYS A 54 -12.16 -12.40 13.93
N THR A 55 -11.15 -12.75 13.14
CA THR A 55 -11.16 -13.93 12.27
C THR A 55 -11.13 -15.26 13.04
N ASP A 56 -10.65 -15.25 14.29
CA ASP A 56 -10.56 -16.44 15.14
C ASP A 56 -11.81 -16.59 16.02
N CYS A 57 -12.05 -15.67 16.96
CA CYS A 57 -13.19 -15.78 17.88
C CYS A 57 -14.52 -15.23 17.37
N GLN A 58 -14.55 -14.65 16.17
CA GLN A 58 -15.76 -14.13 15.51
C GLN A 58 -16.50 -13.01 16.27
N ARG A 59 -15.93 -12.50 17.38
CA ARG A 59 -16.45 -11.33 18.10
C ARG A 59 -16.50 -10.12 17.17
N LEU A 60 -17.50 -9.28 17.40
CA LEU A 60 -17.72 -8.04 16.65
C LEU A 60 -17.51 -6.84 17.57
N GLN A 61 -16.89 -5.80 17.03
CA GLN A 61 -16.83 -4.47 17.61
C GLN A 61 -17.42 -3.49 16.60
N ASN A 62 -18.42 -2.71 17.01
CA ASN A 62 -18.97 -1.67 16.16
C ASN A 62 -17.98 -0.50 16.00
N ILE A 63 -18.00 0.18 14.85
CA ILE A 63 -17.22 1.38 14.56
C ILE A 63 -17.38 2.52 15.57
N TRP A 64 -18.54 2.70 16.21
CA TRP A 64 -18.69 3.76 17.25
C TRP A 64 -17.88 3.46 18.52
N LEU A 65 -17.34 2.25 18.66
CA LEU A 65 -16.40 1.87 19.73
C LEU A 65 -14.95 1.83 19.23
N ALA A 66 -14.62 2.50 18.13
CA ALA A 66 -13.29 2.44 17.52
C ALA A 66 -12.13 2.81 18.46
N ASP A 67 -12.38 3.71 19.41
CA ASP A 67 -11.38 4.13 20.39
C ASP A 67 -11.20 3.15 21.56
N GLU A 68 -12.13 2.21 21.72
CA GLU A 68 -12.07 1.21 22.78
C GLU A 68 -11.20 0.01 22.34
N PRO A 69 -10.46 -0.62 23.28
CA PRO A 69 -9.77 -1.85 22.98
C PRO A 69 -10.75 -2.95 22.54
N PHE A 70 -10.38 -3.69 21.51
CA PHE A 70 -11.16 -4.83 21.04
C PHE A 70 -11.26 -5.89 22.14
N LYS A 71 -12.47 -6.42 22.35
CA LYS A 71 -12.77 -7.42 23.38
C LYS A 71 -12.94 -8.80 22.75
N HIS A 72 -11.90 -9.62 22.85
CA HIS A 72 -11.91 -11.02 22.42
C HIS A 72 -12.73 -11.91 23.33
N ASP A 73 -13.07 -13.09 22.79
CA ASP A 73 -13.47 -14.22 23.62
C ASP A 73 -12.25 -14.85 24.33
N LEU A 74 -12.47 -15.53 25.46
CA LEU A 74 -11.39 -16.09 26.28
C LEU A 74 -10.63 -17.23 25.57
N SER A 75 -11.27 -17.89 24.61
CA SER A 75 -10.66 -18.94 23.80
C SER A 75 -9.88 -18.43 22.60
N CYS A 76 -9.84 -17.10 22.39
CA CYS A 76 -9.22 -16.54 21.19
C CYS A 76 -7.69 -16.61 21.27
N SER A 77 -7.08 -17.11 20.20
CA SER A 77 -5.63 -17.17 20.02
C SER A 77 -4.98 -15.77 19.99
N PHE A 78 -5.76 -14.72 19.69
CA PHE A 78 -5.31 -13.34 19.68
C PHE A 78 -5.59 -12.57 21.00
N SER A 79 -6.23 -13.21 21.99
CA SER A 79 -6.62 -12.54 23.24
C SER A 79 -5.43 -12.20 24.16
N ASP A 80 -4.31 -12.90 24.00
CA ASP A 80 -3.10 -12.67 24.80
C ASP A 80 -2.40 -11.35 24.46
N GLU A 81 -2.70 -10.77 23.30
CA GLU A 81 -2.21 -9.46 22.91
C GLU A 81 -3.01 -8.37 23.63
N LYS A 82 -2.39 -7.76 24.65
CA LYS A 82 -3.04 -6.72 25.46
C LYS A 82 -3.47 -5.53 24.61
N ARG A 83 -4.76 -5.19 24.70
CA ARG A 83 -5.39 -3.93 24.23
C ARG A 83 -5.14 -3.62 22.75
N GLN A 84 -5.63 -4.47 21.86
CA GLN A 84 -5.61 -4.22 20.42
C GLN A 84 -6.63 -3.13 20.04
N HIS A 85 -6.22 -2.18 19.19
CA HIS A 85 -7.05 -1.10 18.66
C HIS A 85 -7.13 -1.21 17.12
N PRO A 86 -7.85 -2.22 16.60
CA PRO A 86 -7.74 -2.61 15.21
C PRO A 86 -8.26 -1.56 14.22
N TRP A 87 -9.17 -0.69 14.66
CA TRP A 87 -9.62 0.47 13.89
C TRP A 87 -8.56 1.55 13.73
N HIS A 88 -7.77 1.82 14.79
CA HIS A 88 -6.63 2.74 14.70
C HIS A 88 -5.52 2.15 13.84
N ASP A 89 -5.26 0.84 13.97
CA ASP A 89 -4.30 0.14 13.10
C ASP A 89 -4.70 0.26 11.63
N LEU A 90 -5.99 0.03 11.32
CA LEU A 90 -6.52 0.17 9.96
C LEU A 90 -6.39 1.61 9.45
N ALA A 91 -6.71 2.61 10.28
CA ALA A 91 -6.56 4.01 9.91
C ALA A 91 -5.09 4.36 9.60
N GLY A 92 -4.14 3.84 10.38
CA GLY A 92 -2.71 3.98 10.11
C GLY A 92 -2.32 3.41 8.76
N ILE A 93 -2.72 2.16 8.47
CA ILE A 93 -2.45 1.50 7.17
C ILE A 93 -3.04 2.30 6.01
N LEU A 94 -4.30 2.72 6.13
CA LEU A 94 -4.98 3.47 5.06
C LEU A 94 -4.45 4.89 4.87
N SER A 95 -3.80 5.47 5.89
CA SER A 95 -3.18 6.79 5.77
C SER A 95 -1.97 6.82 4.82
N GLU A 96 -1.40 5.66 4.49
CA GLU A 96 -0.32 5.51 3.52
C GLU A 96 -0.80 5.63 2.06
N LEU A 97 -2.12 5.61 1.83
CA LEU A 97 -2.69 5.84 0.50
C LEU A 97 -2.37 7.26 0.01
N PRO A 98 -2.06 7.43 -1.28
CA PRO A 98 -1.89 8.76 -1.86
C PRO A 98 -3.16 9.61 -1.61
N SER A 99 -2.98 10.85 -1.18
CA SER A 99 -4.10 11.78 -1.08
C SER A 99 -4.77 11.92 -2.45
N PRO A 100 -6.11 11.88 -2.55
CA PRO A 100 -6.78 12.13 -3.81
C PRO A 100 -6.35 13.52 -4.32
N LYS A 101 -5.88 13.59 -5.57
CA LYS A 101 -5.71 14.89 -6.24
C LYS A 101 -7.09 15.53 -6.26
N LYS A 102 -7.23 16.72 -5.66
CA LYS A 102 -8.42 17.54 -5.88
C LYS A 102 -8.49 17.77 -7.38
N LEU A 103 -9.51 17.23 -8.04
CA LEU A 103 -9.88 17.69 -9.37
C LEU A 103 -10.18 19.18 -9.22
N SER A 104 -9.35 20.03 -9.78
CA SER A 104 -9.64 21.46 -9.89
C SER A 104 -10.96 21.61 -10.62
N GLU A 105 -11.85 22.45 -10.10
CA GLU A 105 -13.16 22.78 -10.70
C GLU A 105 -13.03 23.42 -12.10
N ASP A 106 -11.81 23.66 -12.58
CA ASP A 106 -11.51 24.25 -13.89
C ASP A 106 -11.49 23.24 -15.06
N ASP A 107 -11.65 21.93 -14.80
CA ASP A 107 -11.63 20.87 -15.83
C ASP A 107 -13.04 20.40 -16.29
N VAL A 108 -14.12 21.14 -15.99
CA VAL A 108 -15.51 20.83 -16.43
C VAL A 108 -16.08 21.89 -17.35
#